data_AF-A0A4Y1Q7F6-F1
#
_entry.id   AF-A0A4Y1Q7F6-F1
#
_cell.length_a   1.000
_cell.length_b   1.000
_cell.length_c   1.000
_cell.angle_alpha   90.00
_cell.angle_beta   90.00
_cell.angle_gamma   90.00
#
_symmetry.space_group_name_H-M   'P 1'
#
loop_
_entity.id
_entity.type
_entity.pdbx_description
1 polymer ?
#
loop_
_entity_poly.entity_id
_entity_poly.type
_entity_poly.pdbx_seq_one_letter_code
_entity_poly.pdbx_strand_id
1 'polypeptide(L)' 'FGDYFRKESVTFTFEVLTQVFQLPKERLYVTYFSGDPENNIPPDDEARETWLSLGMDPSHVIPSKFNFW' A
#
# COMPACT_ATOMS: atom_id res chain seq x y z
N PHE A 1 -15.82 13.65 -3.92
CA PHE A 1 -14.71 13.29 -3.00
C PHE A 1 -15.31 12.46 -1.88
N GLY A 2 -14.84 11.23 -1.66
CA GLY A 2 -15.39 10.31 -0.65
C GLY A 2 -16.04 9.03 -1.20
N ASP A 3 -16.02 8.78 -2.51
CA ASP A 3 -16.69 7.62 -3.13
C ASP A 3 -15.84 6.33 -3.11
N TYR A 4 -14.56 6.44 -2.81
CA TYR A 4 -13.61 5.34 -2.62
C TYR A 4 -12.56 5.75 -1.60
N PHE A 5 -12.10 4.80 -0.78
CA PHE A 5 -11.12 5.08 0.27
C PHE A 5 -9.82 4.33 -0.03
N ARG A 6 -9.17 3.73 0.96
CA ARG A 6 -7.81 3.20 0.80
C ARG A 6 -7.79 1.92 -0.04
N LYS A 7 -8.74 1.01 0.19
CA LYS A 7 -8.77 -0.30 -0.47
C LYS A 7 -8.94 -0.20 -1.98
N GLU A 8 -9.91 0.58 -2.43
CA GLU A 8 -10.18 0.75 -3.86
C GLU A 8 -9.02 1.49 -4.55
N SER A 9 -8.46 2.53 -3.92
CA SER A 9 -7.31 3.25 -4.46
C SER A 9 -6.08 2.37 -4.65
N VAL A 10 -5.75 1.52 -3.67
CA VAL A 10 -4.65 0.56 -3.77
C VAL A 10 -4.91 -0.46 -4.88
N THR A 11 -6.14 -0.98 -4.96
CA THR A 11 -6.55 -1.96 -5.98
C THR A 11 -6.42 -1.39 -7.39
N PHE A 12 -6.95 -0.18 -7.64
CA PHE A 12 -6.84 0.47 -8.94
C PHE A 12 -5.40 0.81 -9.30
N THR A 13 -4.60 1.25 -8.32
CA THR A 13 -3.17 1.51 -8.56
C THR A 13 -2.45 0.24 -9.00
N PHE A 14 -2.69 -0.87 -8.31
CA PHE A 14 -2.10 -2.17 -8.66
C PHE A 14 -2.53 -2.64 -10.05
N GLU A 15 -3.82 -2.52 -10.39
CA GLU A 15 -4.35 -2.85 -11.70
C GLU A 15 -3.69 -2.03 -12.81
N VAL A 16 -3.61 -0.70 -12.64
CA VAL A 16 -2.99 0.18 -13.64
C VAL A 16 -1.52 -0.19 -13.86
N LEU A 17 -0.74 -0.40 -12.79
CA LEU A 17 0.68 -0.72 -12.91
C LEU A 17 0.92 -2.09 -13.56
N THR A 18 0.16 -3.12 -13.16
CA THR A 18 0.43 -4.50 -13.56
C THR A 18 -0.35 -4.95 -14.79
N GLN A 19 -1.58 -4.48 -14.98
CA GLN A 19 -2.46 -4.91 -16.09
C GLN A 19 -2.48 -3.90 -17.24
N VAL A 20 -2.43 -2.59 -16.98
CA VAL A 20 -2.42 -1.60 -18.06
C VAL A 20 -1.00 -1.36 -18.55
N PHE A 21 -0.08 -1.04 -17.64
CA PHE A 21 1.33 -0.78 -17.98
C PHE A 21 2.19 -2.03 -18.06
N GLN A 22 1.65 -3.21 -17.71
CA GLN A 22 2.35 -4.48 -17.81
C GLN A 22 3.70 -4.49 -17.08
N LEU A 23 3.79 -3.74 -15.96
CA LEU A 23 4.97 -3.76 -15.12
C LEU A 23 5.04 -5.10 -14.36
N PRO A 24 6.21 -5.75 -14.29
CA PRO A 24 6.35 -6.96 -13.51
C PRO A 24 6.15 -6.64 -12.03
N LYS A 25 5.21 -7.33 -11.38
CA LYS A 25 4.90 -7.12 -9.96
C LYS A 25 6.10 -7.35 -9.06
N GLU A 26 7.02 -8.23 -9.46
CA GLU A 26 8.27 -8.55 -8.76
C GLU A 26 9.25 -7.37 -8.73
N ARG A 27 9.00 -6.32 -9.52
CA ARG A 27 9.81 -5.09 -9.51
C ARG A 27 9.14 -3.95 -8.74
N LEU A 28 7.91 -4.15 -8.26
CA LEU A 28 7.18 -3.16 -7.51
C LEU A 28 7.52 -3.28 -6.03
N TYR A 29 7.76 -2.13 -5.41
CA TYR A 29 7.94 -1.95 -3.98
C TYR A 29 6.99 -0.86 -3.53
N VAL A 30 6.33 -1.07 -2.40
CA VAL A 30 5.37 -0.12 -1.83
C VAL A 30 5.70 0.12 -0.37
N THR A 31 5.38 1.32 0.10
CA THR A 31 5.50 1.68 1.52
C THR A 31 4.13 1.88 2.13
N TYR A 32 3.99 1.51 3.40
CA TYR A 32 2.82 1.83 4.22
C TYR A 32 3.25 2.52 5.51
N PHE A 33 2.32 3.25 6.14
CA PHE A 33 2.63 3.98 7.35
C PHE A 33 2.85 3.01 8.53
N SER A 34 4.03 3.08 9.14
CA SER A 34 4.40 2.20 10.25
C SER A 34 3.77 2.58 11.60
N GLY A 35 3.02 3.68 11.66
CA GLY A 35 2.55 4.26 12.90
C GLY A 35 3.57 5.23 13.50
N ASP A 36 3.08 6.03 14.43
CA ASP A 36 3.86 6.94 15.26
C ASP A 36 3.42 6.78 16.73
N PRO A 37 4.11 5.91 17.50
CA PRO A 37 3.78 5.68 18.90
C PRO A 37 3.96 6.92 19.79
N GLU A 38 4.87 7.84 19.45
CA GLU A 38 5.10 9.06 20.24
C GLU A 38 3.88 9.98 20.20
N ASN A 39 3.17 9.97 19.05
CA ASN A 39 1.94 10.72 18.84
C ASN A 39 0.67 9.87 18.96
N ASN A 40 0.77 8.64 19.45
CA ASN A 40 -0.33 7.68 19.61
C ASN A 40 -1.11 7.41 18.31
N ILE A 41 -0.41 7.38 17.17
CA ILE A 41 -0.98 7.10 15.85
C ILE A 41 -0.64 5.64 15.48
N PRO A 42 -1.64 4.77 15.25
CA PRO A 42 -1.38 3.38 14.88
C PRO A 42 -0.84 3.24 13.45
N PRO A 43 -0.21 2.10 13.12
CA PRO A 43 0.14 1.75 11.74
C PRO A 43 -1.07 1.66 10.82
N ASP A 44 -0.84 1.87 9.52
CA ASP A 44 -1.84 1.66 8.48
C ASP A 44 -1.88 0.18 8.05
N ASP A 45 -2.46 -0.65 8.92
CA ASP A 45 -2.63 -2.08 8.66
C ASP A 45 -3.60 -2.35 7.49
N GLU A 46 -4.57 -1.46 7.25
CA GLU A 46 -5.50 -1.59 6.13
C GLU A 46 -4.77 -1.54 4.78
N ALA A 47 -3.86 -0.58 4.61
CA ALA A 47 -3.04 -0.47 3.41
C ALA A 47 -2.13 -1.70 3.24
N ARG A 48 -1.45 -2.12 4.31
CA ARG A 48 -0.57 -3.29 4.30
C ARG A 48 -1.31 -4.55 3.84
N GLU A 49 -2.43 -4.87 4.48
CA GLU A 49 -3.19 -6.08 4.18
C GLU A 49 -3.81 -6.04 2.77
N THR A 50 -4.20 -4.85 2.29
CA THR A 50 -4.68 -4.69 0.91
C THR A 50 -3.60 -5.04 -0.10
N TRP A 51 -2.38 -4.51 0.02
CA TRP A 51 -1.27 -4.85 -0.88
C TRP A 51 -0.93 -6.34 -0.87
N LEU A 52 -0.92 -6.96 0.31
CA LEU A 52 -0.67 -8.40 0.45
C LEU A 52 -1.77 -9.23 -0.22
N SER A 53 -3.05 -8.84 -0.05
CA SER A 53 -4.18 -9.53 -0.66
C SER A 53 -4.17 -9.49 -2.20
N LEU A 54 -3.52 -8.48 -2.79
CA LEU A 54 -3.34 -8.34 -4.24
C LEU A 54 -2.18 -9.20 -4.78
N GLY A 55 -1.49 -9.94 -3.92
CA GLY A 55 -0.44 -10.88 -4.29
C GLY A 55 0.94 -10.25 -4.45
N MET A 56 1.19 -9.10 -3.79
CA MET A 56 2.54 -8.57 -3.63
C MET A 56 3.37 -9.46 -2.70
N ASP A 57 4.67 -9.53 -2.96
CA ASP A 57 5.62 -10.19 -2.07
C ASP A 57 5.68 -9.45 -0.72
N PRO A 58 5.54 -10.13 0.43
CA PRO A 58 5.63 -9.48 1.74
C PRO A 58 6.93 -8.70 1.97
N SER A 59 8.05 -9.12 1.37
CA SER A 59 9.33 -8.42 1.45
C SER A 59 9.35 -7.10 0.68
N HIS A 60 8.38 -6.85 -0.20
CA HIS A 60 8.25 -5.64 -1.01
C HIS A 60 7.22 -4.65 -0.44
N VAL A 61 6.55 -5.00 0.66
CA VAL A 61 5.59 -4.15 1.38
C VAL A 61 6.26 -3.61 2.65
N ILE A 62 6.84 -2.41 2.55
CA ILE A 62 7.83 -1.92 3.51
C ILE A 62 7.19 -0.91 4.50
N PRO A 63 7.32 -1.11 5.83
CA PRO A 63 6.87 -0.11 6.80
C PRO A 63 7.74 1.14 6.75
N SER A 64 7.14 2.33 6.78
CA SER A 64 7.86 3.60 6.83
C SER A 64 7.16 4.63 7.72
N LYS A 65 7.91 5.25 8.63
CA LYS A 65 7.45 6.35 9.49
C LYS A 65 7.23 7.67 8.75
N PHE A 66 7.83 7.80 7.57
CA PHE A 66 7.73 9.01 6.73
C PHE A 66 6.56 8.95 5.74
N ASN A 67 5.70 7.93 5.86
CA ASN A 67 4.59 7.68 4.95
C ASN A 67 3.27 8.30 5.48
N PHE A 68 3.36 9.50 6.05
CA PHE A 68 2.24 10.31 6.55
C PHE A 68 2.36 11.70 5.89
N TRP A 69 1.37 12.08 5.09
CA TRP A 69 1.36 13.29 4.25
C TRP A 69 0.23 14.24 4.65
#